data_AF-A0A7S1SHT4-F1
#
_entry.id   AF-A0A7S1SHT4-F1
#
_cell.length_a   1.000
_cell.length_b   1.000
_cell.length_c   1.000
_cell.angle_alpha   90.00
_cell.angle_beta   90.00
_cell.angle_gamma   90.00
#
_symmetry.space_group_name_H-M   'P 1'
#
loop_
_entity.id
_entity.type
_entity.pdbx_description
1 polymer ?
#
loop_
_entity_poly.entity_id
_entity_poly.type
_entity_poly.pdbx_seq_one_letter_code
_entity_poly.pdbx_strand_id
1 'polypeptide(L)'
;SQLEERLNDKKEQLLEKELILEEITSLSDRLRGQAAEGRADTLDLAKKVNDYQSRIRAVTRKLMATISELSMYQATGIKLAAERDELGEDVEEARERLEAGEAPTADAEREWFRREREHVTLQLMREAAKETQKVHEEGVDAVATTAETRPNAYIPEDIGIPKPYGSYAPFKPQEPGSTMRHIRKPQPKEVVI
;
A
#
# COMPACT_ATOMS: atom_id res chain seq x y z
N SER A 1 -53.98 95.50 -36.03
CA SER A 1 -54.71 94.61 -36.95
C SER A 1 -55.01 93.29 -36.23
N GLN A 2 -56.21 92.73 -36.32
CA GLN A 2 -56.60 91.45 -35.65
C GLN A 2 -55.66 90.27 -35.99
N LEU A 3 -54.96 90.36 -37.13
CA LEU A 3 -53.95 89.40 -37.56
C LEU A 3 -52.63 89.51 -36.80
N GLU A 4 -52.25 90.72 -36.37
CA GLU A 4 -51.00 90.95 -35.61
C GLU A 4 -51.11 90.40 -34.19
N GLU A 5 -52.26 90.56 -33.57
CA GLU A 5 -52.55 90.03 -32.23
C GLU A 5 -52.49 88.50 -32.22
N ARG A 6 -53.19 87.84 -33.16
CA ARG A 6 -53.11 86.39 -33.35
C ARG A 6 -51.70 85.89 -33.67
N LEU A 7 -50.93 86.66 -34.44
CA LEU A 7 -49.53 86.33 -34.73
C LEU A 7 -48.68 86.41 -33.46
N ASN A 8 -48.93 87.40 -32.61
CA ASN A 8 -48.20 87.57 -31.36
C ASN A 8 -48.53 86.44 -30.37
N ASP A 9 -49.81 86.09 -30.21
CA ASP A 9 -50.24 84.95 -29.40
C ASP A 9 -49.58 83.64 -29.86
N LYS A 10 -49.45 83.46 -31.19
CA LYS A 10 -48.79 82.28 -31.74
C LYS A 10 -47.30 82.25 -31.47
N LYS A 11 -46.62 83.41 -31.47
CA LYS A 11 -45.19 83.50 -31.11
C LYS A 11 -44.98 83.19 -29.64
N GLU A 12 -45.83 83.69 -28.76
CA GLU A 12 -45.75 83.44 -27.32
C GLU A 12 -45.99 81.95 -27.01
N GLN A 13 -46.99 81.33 -27.64
CA GLN A 13 -47.21 79.88 -27.56
C GLN A 13 -46.03 79.06 -28.11
N LEU A 14 -45.32 79.57 -29.11
CA LEU A 14 -44.17 78.88 -29.70
C LEU A 14 -42.97 78.94 -28.76
N LEU A 15 -42.70 80.10 -28.16
CA LEU A 15 -41.69 80.29 -27.12
C LEU A 15 -41.93 79.39 -25.90
N GLU A 16 -43.18 79.31 -25.42
CA GLU A 16 -43.52 78.43 -24.30
C GLU A 16 -43.24 76.96 -24.63
N LYS A 17 -43.61 76.53 -25.84
CA LYS A 17 -43.34 75.15 -26.30
C LYS A 17 -41.85 74.88 -26.46
N GLU A 18 -41.07 75.83 -26.97
CA GLU A 18 -39.61 75.70 -27.07
C GLU A 18 -38.97 75.55 -25.69
N LEU A 19 -39.39 76.37 -24.72
CA LEU A 19 -38.91 76.28 -23.33
C LEU A 19 -39.22 74.91 -22.72
N ILE A 20 -40.46 74.43 -22.88
CA ILE A 20 -40.89 73.12 -22.40
C ILE A 20 -40.09 72.00 -23.09
N LEU A 21 -39.87 72.11 -24.39
CA LEU A 21 -39.14 71.09 -25.15
C LEU A 21 -37.67 71.02 -24.72
N GLU A 22 -37.04 72.16 -24.46
CA GLU A 22 -35.68 72.24 -23.93
C GLU A 22 -35.59 71.62 -22.52
N GLU A 23 -36.55 71.88 -21.64
CA GLU A 23 -36.60 71.30 -20.30
C GLU A 23 -36.84 69.77 -20.33
N ILE A 24 -37.77 69.29 -21.16
CA ILE A 24 -38.01 67.86 -21.39
C ILE A 24 -36.77 67.18 -21.97
N THR A 25 -36.07 67.83 -22.89
CA THR A 25 -34.84 67.28 -23.50
C THR A 25 -33.74 67.16 -22.45
N SER A 26 -33.53 68.20 -21.65
CA SER A 26 -32.58 68.21 -20.52
C SER A 26 -32.88 67.11 -19.50
N LEU A 27 -34.15 66.95 -19.11
CA LEU A 27 -34.58 65.86 -18.21
C LEU A 27 -34.35 64.48 -18.83
N SER A 28 -34.67 64.31 -20.11
CA SER A 28 -34.48 63.06 -20.82
C SER A 28 -33.00 62.66 -20.92
N ASP A 29 -32.12 63.62 -21.19
CA ASP A 29 -30.69 63.37 -21.28
C ASP A 29 -30.08 63.05 -19.91
N ARG A 30 -30.51 63.72 -18.84
CA ARG A 30 -30.14 63.33 -17.46
C ARG A 30 -30.61 61.92 -17.12
N LEU A 31 -31.85 61.58 -17.42
CA LEU A 31 -32.40 60.24 -17.15
C LEU A 31 -31.64 59.16 -17.94
N ARG A 32 -31.27 59.46 -19.20
CA ARG A 32 -30.45 58.57 -20.02
C ARG A 32 -29.06 58.38 -19.43
N GLY A 33 -28.43 59.45 -18.92
CA GLY A 33 -27.16 59.38 -18.20
C GLY A 33 -27.24 58.49 -16.95
N GLN A 34 -28.22 58.74 -16.08
CA GLN A 34 -28.45 57.94 -14.88
C GLN A 34 -28.73 56.47 -15.19
N ALA A 35 -29.51 56.19 -16.23
CA ALA A 35 -29.80 54.82 -16.67
C ALA A 35 -28.56 54.10 -17.24
N ALA A 36 -27.61 54.84 -17.85
CA ALA A 36 -26.35 54.28 -18.32
C ALA A 36 -25.39 53.99 -17.16
N GLU A 37 -25.29 54.90 -16.19
CA GLU A 37 -24.46 54.74 -14.99
C GLU A 37 -24.95 53.57 -14.13
N GLY A 38 -26.26 53.48 -13.86
CA GLY A 38 -26.82 52.35 -13.12
C GLY A 38 -26.61 50.98 -13.80
N ARG A 39 -26.54 50.93 -15.14
CA ARG A 39 -26.16 49.71 -15.87
C ARG A 39 -24.69 49.35 -15.68
N ALA A 40 -23.79 50.34 -15.62
CA ALA A 40 -22.38 50.09 -15.37
C ALA A 40 -22.16 49.54 -13.95
N ASP A 41 -22.80 50.15 -12.96
CA ASP A 41 -22.70 49.71 -11.56
C ASP A 41 -23.25 48.30 -11.35
N THR A 42 -24.41 48.00 -11.94
CA THR A 42 -25.00 46.65 -11.85
C THR A 42 -24.14 45.59 -12.53
N LEU A 43 -23.51 45.92 -13.66
CA LEU A 43 -22.56 45.02 -14.33
C LEU A 43 -21.33 44.75 -13.45
N ASP A 44 -20.76 45.78 -12.82
CA ASP A 44 -19.59 45.62 -11.97
C ASP A 44 -19.90 44.85 -10.68
N LEU A 45 -21.11 45.03 -10.13
CA LEU A 45 -21.59 44.18 -9.04
C LEU A 45 -21.72 42.72 -9.49
N ALA A 46 -22.29 42.46 -10.67
CA ALA A 46 -22.44 41.10 -11.20
C ALA A 46 -21.08 40.40 -11.41
N LYS A 47 -20.06 41.13 -11.90
CA LYS A 47 -18.69 40.62 -11.99
C LYS A 47 -18.12 40.24 -10.62
N LYS A 48 -18.24 41.13 -9.62
CA LYS A 48 -17.78 40.85 -8.25
C LYS A 48 -18.45 39.62 -7.66
N VAL A 49 -19.77 39.48 -7.85
CA VAL A 49 -20.52 38.31 -7.39
C VAL A 49 -20.01 37.03 -8.06
N ASN A 50 -19.75 37.06 -9.37
CA ASN A 50 -19.22 35.90 -10.09
C ASN A 50 -17.82 35.51 -9.58
N ASP A 51 -16.94 36.48 -9.36
CA ASP A 51 -15.61 36.25 -8.79
C ASP A 51 -15.71 35.60 -7.40
N TYR A 52 -16.59 36.09 -6.54
CA TYR A 52 -16.81 35.47 -5.23
C TYR A 52 -17.36 34.06 -5.34
N GLN A 53 -18.32 33.80 -6.24
CA GLN A 53 -18.82 32.45 -6.48
C GLN A 53 -17.71 31.50 -6.94
N SER A 54 -16.82 31.96 -7.84
CA SER A 54 -15.68 31.18 -8.31
C SER A 54 -14.72 30.85 -7.16
N ARG A 55 -14.39 31.85 -6.33
CA ARG A 55 -13.54 31.67 -5.14
C ARG A 55 -14.16 30.70 -4.13
N ILE A 56 -15.46 30.83 -3.86
CA ILE A 56 -16.19 29.93 -2.96
C ILE A 56 -16.10 28.50 -3.49
N ARG A 57 -16.42 28.26 -4.77
CA ARG A 57 -16.30 26.93 -5.39
C ARG A 57 -14.87 26.37 -5.28
N ALA A 58 -13.86 27.20 -5.46
CA ALA A 58 -12.46 26.78 -5.31
C ALA A 58 -12.12 26.36 -3.87
N VAL A 59 -12.56 27.13 -2.87
CA VAL A 59 -12.38 26.79 -1.45
C VAL A 59 -13.15 25.53 -1.09
N THR A 60 -14.40 25.38 -1.54
CA THR A 60 -15.20 24.17 -1.32
C THR A 60 -14.51 22.94 -1.89
N ARG A 61 -13.91 23.02 -3.09
CA ARG A 61 -13.12 21.89 -3.64
C ARG A 61 -11.92 21.54 -2.78
N LYS A 62 -11.18 22.54 -2.28
CA LYS A 62 -10.05 22.31 -1.37
C LYS A 62 -10.53 21.67 -0.05
N LEU A 63 -11.63 22.17 0.50
CA LEU A 63 -12.23 21.62 1.72
C LEU A 63 -12.64 20.16 1.53
N MET A 64 -13.28 19.82 0.42
CA MET A 64 -13.64 18.44 0.12
C MET A 64 -12.40 17.55 0.02
N ALA A 65 -11.32 18.02 -0.62
CA ALA A 65 -10.07 17.27 -0.67
C ALA A 65 -9.48 17.02 0.72
N THR A 66 -9.44 18.05 1.59
CA THR A 66 -8.91 17.88 2.96
C THR A 66 -9.80 17.00 3.83
N ILE A 67 -11.12 17.07 3.65
CA ILE A 67 -12.06 16.16 4.33
C ILE A 67 -11.83 14.73 3.87
N SER A 68 -11.67 14.49 2.56
CA SER A 68 -11.39 13.15 2.03
C SER A 68 -10.07 12.60 2.56
N GLU A 69 -9.02 13.41 2.62
CA GLU A 69 -7.74 13.04 3.22
C GLU A 69 -7.90 12.67 4.70
N LEU A 70 -8.59 13.52 5.48
CA LEU A 70 -8.86 13.26 6.89
C LEU A 70 -9.66 11.97 7.09
N SER A 71 -10.69 11.74 6.28
CA SER A 71 -11.49 10.50 6.31
C SER A 71 -10.64 9.27 6.02
N MET A 72 -9.68 9.36 5.10
CA MET A 72 -8.74 8.27 4.85
C MET A 72 -7.88 7.97 6.09
N TYR A 73 -7.31 9.01 6.72
CA TYR A 73 -6.54 8.83 7.95
C TYR A 73 -7.39 8.28 9.10
N GLN A 74 -8.62 8.76 9.26
CA GLN A 74 -9.56 8.25 10.26
C GLN A 74 -9.85 6.76 10.03
N ALA A 75 -10.12 6.35 8.78
CA ALA A 75 -10.34 4.96 8.44
C ALA A 75 -9.10 4.10 8.76
N THR A 76 -7.89 4.58 8.44
CA THR A 76 -6.65 3.88 8.82
C THR A 76 -6.46 3.80 10.33
N GLY A 77 -6.79 4.86 11.07
CA GLY A 77 -6.70 4.89 12.53
C GLY A 77 -7.66 3.90 13.18
N ILE A 78 -8.90 3.81 12.69
CA ILE A 78 -9.89 2.83 13.16
C ILE A 78 -9.38 1.40 12.90
N LYS A 79 -8.83 1.13 11.72
CA LYS A 79 -8.30 -0.19 11.38
C LYS A 79 -7.14 -0.60 12.30
N LEU A 80 -6.18 0.30 12.50
CA LEU A 80 -5.04 0.05 13.39
C LEU A 80 -5.47 -0.10 14.85
N ALA A 81 -6.48 0.65 15.29
CA ALA A 81 -7.02 0.53 16.64
C ALA A 81 -7.66 -0.85 16.86
N ALA A 82 -8.41 -1.36 15.88
CA ALA A 82 -9.00 -2.69 15.90
C ALA A 82 -7.92 -3.79 15.90
N GLU A 83 -6.91 -3.68 15.04
CA GLU A 83 -5.78 -4.63 14.98
C GLU A 83 -4.99 -4.65 16.30
N ARG A 84 -4.76 -3.48 16.90
CA ARG A 84 -4.15 -3.39 18.23
C ARG A 84 -4.99 -4.08 19.30
N ASP A 85 -6.32 -3.90 19.27
CA ASP A 85 -7.19 -4.55 20.25
C ASP A 85 -7.19 -6.08 20.09
N GLU A 86 -7.28 -6.58 18.86
CA GLU A 86 -7.18 -8.01 18.56
C GLU A 86 -5.85 -8.61 19.03
N LEU A 87 -4.72 -7.98 18.68
CA LEU A 87 -3.40 -8.39 19.17
C LEU A 87 -3.28 -8.27 20.69
N GLY A 88 -3.96 -7.30 21.30
CA GLY A 88 -4.01 -7.13 22.74
C GLY A 88 -4.72 -8.30 23.42
N GLU A 89 -5.87 -8.70 22.89
CA GLU A 89 -6.64 -9.86 23.35
C GLU A 89 -5.80 -11.15 23.23
N ASP A 90 -5.15 -11.37 22.08
CA ASP A 90 -4.26 -12.52 21.87
C ASP A 90 -3.12 -12.58 22.91
N VAL A 91 -2.53 -11.42 23.25
CA VAL A 91 -1.45 -11.33 24.23
C VAL A 91 -1.94 -11.61 25.64
N GLU A 92 -3.10 -11.07 26.03
CA GLU A 92 -3.69 -11.34 27.34
C GLU A 92 -4.07 -12.82 27.48
N GLU A 93 -4.70 -13.43 26.46
CA GLU A 93 -4.97 -14.86 26.46
C GLU A 93 -3.68 -15.69 26.60
N ALA A 94 -2.64 -15.33 25.85
CA ALA A 94 -1.34 -16.01 25.93
C ALA A 94 -0.70 -15.89 27.33
N ARG A 95 -0.91 -14.75 28.02
CA ARG A 95 -0.47 -14.55 29.40
C ARG A 95 -1.24 -15.43 30.37
N GLU A 96 -2.56 -15.48 30.27
CA GLU A 96 -3.41 -16.32 31.13
C GLU A 96 -3.05 -17.81 30.99
N ARG A 97 -2.84 -18.29 29.76
CA ARG A 97 -2.40 -19.67 29.51
C ARG A 97 -1.02 -19.95 30.10
N LEU A 98 -0.08 -19.01 29.97
CA LEU A 98 1.24 -19.15 30.55
C LEU A 98 1.17 -19.21 32.09
N GLU A 99 0.32 -18.40 32.72
CA GLU A 99 0.09 -18.43 34.17
C GLU A 99 -0.54 -19.76 34.62
N ALA A 100 -1.39 -20.36 33.78
CA ALA A 100 -1.94 -21.70 34.00
C ALA A 100 -0.91 -22.83 33.77
N GLY A 101 0.30 -22.51 33.29
CA GLY A 101 1.36 -23.48 32.98
C GLY A 101 1.17 -24.20 31.64
N GLU A 102 0.28 -23.70 30.79
CA GLU A 102 0.04 -24.19 29.44
C GLU A 102 0.91 -23.46 28.41
N ALA A 103 0.95 -23.97 27.18
CA ALA A 103 1.67 -23.31 26.10
C ALA A 103 0.99 -21.95 25.76
N PRO A 104 1.74 -20.83 25.68
CA PRO A 104 1.16 -19.50 25.46
C PRO A 104 0.41 -19.37 24.14
N THR A 105 0.85 -20.07 23.09
CA THR A 105 0.20 -20.08 21.78
C THR A 105 0.21 -21.49 21.20
N ALA A 106 -0.72 -21.76 20.27
CA ALA A 106 -0.79 -23.05 19.59
C ALA A 106 0.47 -23.35 18.75
N ASP A 107 1.15 -22.32 18.25
CA ASP A 107 2.44 -22.50 17.57
C ASP A 107 3.55 -22.89 18.55
N ALA A 108 3.60 -22.28 19.74
CA ALA A 108 4.55 -22.68 20.77
C ALA A 108 4.35 -24.16 21.17
N GLU A 109 3.10 -24.60 21.29
CA GLU A 109 2.75 -26.00 21.55
C GLU A 109 3.24 -26.94 20.41
N ARG A 110 2.97 -26.57 19.15
CA ARG A 110 3.45 -27.34 17.99
C ARG A 110 4.97 -27.43 17.93
N GLU A 111 5.66 -26.34 18.23
CA GLU A 111 7.11 -26.30 18.27
C GLU A 111 7.68 -27.17 19.39
N TRP A 112 7.04 -27.16 20.56
CA TRP A 112 7.39 -28.04 21.66
C TRP A 112 7.31 -29.52 21.25
N PHE A 113 6.17 -29.95 20.70
CA PHE A 113 6.01 -31.32 20.21
C PHE A 113 6.98 -31.69 19.09
N ARG A 114 7.39 -30.74 18.25
CA ARG A 114 8.43 -30.97 17.24
C ARG A 114 9.78 -31.25 17.91
N ARG A 115 10.21 -30.42 18.85
CA ARG A 115 11.47 -30.59 19.59
C ARG A 115 11.49 -31.88 20.40
N GLU A 116 10.38 -32.22 21.05
CA GLU A 116 10.28 -33.45 21.84
C GLU A 116 10.44 -34.70 20.96
N ARG A 117 9.76 -34.75 19.81
CA ARG A 117 9.93 -35.85 18.85
C ARG A 117 11.35 -35.96 18.32
N GLU A 118 11.97 -34.82 17.99
CA GLU A 118 13.36 -34.79 17.53
C GLU A 118 14.31 -35.31 18.62
N HIS A 119 14.12 -34.88 19.86
CA HIS A 119 14.90 -35.34 21.00
C HIS A 119 14.79 -36.85 21.19
N VAL A 120 13.57 -37.40 21.20
CA VAL A 120 13.33 -38.85 21.29
C VAL A 120 13.99 -39.59 20.11
N THR A 121 13.85 -39.07 18.90
CA THR A 121 14.45 -39.68 17.70
C THR A 121 15.96 -39.72 17.79
N LEU A 122 16.59 -38.62 18.22
CA LEU A 122 18.04 -38.55 18.41
C LEU A 122 18.53 -39.49 19.51
N GLN A 123 17.78 -39.64 20.61
CA GLN A 123 18.09 -40.61 21.66
C GLN A 123 18.07 -42.04 21.12
N LEU A 124 17.01 -42.43 20.41
CA LEU A 124 16.90 -43.76 19.80
C LEU A 124 18.02 -44.01 18.78
N MET A 125 18.34 -43.03 17.93
CA MET A 125 19.45 -43.14 16.98
C MET A 125 20.80 -43.30 17.69
N ARG A 126 21.01 -42.59 18.80
CA ARG A 126 22.24 -42.68 19.59
C ARG A 126 22.36 -44.04 20.29
N GLU A 127 21.26 -44.58 20.79
CA GLU A 127 21.22 -45.92 21.38
C GLU A 127 21.49 -46.99 20.32
N ALA A 128 20.80 -46.93 19.18
CA ALA A 128 21.04 -47.83 18.05
C ALA A 128 22.50 -47.76 17.55
N ALA A 129 23.08 -46.55 17.46
CA ALA A 129 24.49 -46.39 17.08
C ALA A 129 25.46 -46.98 18.12
N LYS A 130 25.14 -46.89 19.41
CA LYS A 130 25.91 -47.56 20.47
C LYS A 130 25.78 -49.07 20.38
N GLU A 131 24.59 -49.60 20.08
CA GLU A 131 24.39 -51.04 19.89
C GLU A 131 25.12 -51.57 18.66
N THR A 132 25.05 -50.89 17.52
CA THR A 132 25.83 -51.29 16.33
C THR A 132 27.32 -51.20 16.60
N GLN A 133 27.77 -50.19 17.34
CA GLN A 133 29.16 -50.08 17.76
C GLN A 133 29.57 -51.20 18.72
N LYS A 134 28.74 -51.56 19.71
CA LYS A 134 28.99 -52.70 20.60
C LYS A 134 29.01 -54.03 19.84
N VAL A 135 28.07 -54.28 18.93
CA VAL A 135 28.07 -55.48 18.09
C VAL A 135 29.29 -55.51 17.18
N HIS A 136 29.74 -54.35 16.68
CA HIS A 136 30.98 -54.25 15.96
C HIS A 136 32.17 -54.56 16.88
N GLU A 137 32.24 -54.00 18.09
CA GLU A 137 33.31 -54.24 19.07
C GLU A 137 33.33 -55.70 19.62
N GLU A 138 32.18 -56.29 19.95
CA GLU A 138 31.99 -57.68 20.39
C GLU A 138 32.14 -58.68 19.23
N GLY A 139 31.75 -58.29 18.01
CA GLY A 139 32.07 -59.03 16.78
C GLY A 139 33.54 -58.93 16.39
N VAL A 140 34.28 -57.99 16.99
CA VAL A 140 35.75 -57.94 17.03
C VAL A 140 36.25 -58.60 18.33
N ASP A 141 35.54 -59.59 18.87
CA ASP A 141 36.22 -60.70 19.53
C ASP A 141 37.12 -61.34 18.49
N ALA A 142 38.33 -60.80 18.48
CA ALA A 142 39.43 -61.14 17.64
C ALA A 142 39.59 -62.64 17.65
N VAL A 143 39.13 -63.29 16.58
CA VAL A 143 39.79 -64.51 16.13
C VAL A 143 41.22 -64.08 15.86
N ALA A 144 42.11 -64.29 16.85
CA ALA A 144 43.52 -63.99 16.78
C ALA A 144 44.11 -64.82 15.64
N THR A 145 44.01 -64.27 14.44
CA THR A 145 44.37 -64.91 13.19
C THR A 145 45.75 -64.41 12.84
N THR A 146 46.71 -65.32 12.75
CA THR A 146 48.05 -65.07 12.23
C THR A 146 48.08 -65.05 10.70
N ALA A 147 46.94 -65.24 10.03
CA ALA A 147 46.86 -65.11 8.57
C ALA A 147 46.97 -63.64 8.17
N GLU A 148 47.83 -63.37 7.18
CA GLU A 148 47.98 -62.06 6.58
C GLU A 148 46.64 -61.56 6.06
N THR A 149 46.29 -60.31 6.40
CA THR A 149 45.06 -59.67 5.90
C THR A 149 45.06 -59.70 4.38
N ARG A 150 44.02 -60.30 3.79
CA ARG A 150 43.90 -60.33 2.33
C ARG A 150 43.94 -58.91 1.78
N PRO A 151 44.79 -58.63 0.77
CA PRO A 151 44.75 -57.36 0.04
C PRO A 151 43.31 -57.12 -0.43
N ASN A 152 42.73 -56.03 0.04
CA ASN A 152 41.36 -55.57 -0.23
C ASN A 152 41.14 -55.23 -1.72
N ALA A 153 42.21 -55.28 -2.51
CA ALA A 153 42.15 -55.37 -3.95
C ALA A 153 43.33 -56.23 -4.45
N TYR A 154 43.03 -57.39 -5.06
CA TYR A 154 43.98 -58.13 -5.90
C TYR A 154 44.05 -57.55 -7.32
N ILE A 155 43.62 -56.30 -7.49
CA ILE A 155 43.44 -55.65 -8.78
C ILE A 155 44.52 -54.56 -8.87
N PRO A 156 45.56 -54.75 -9.70
CA PRO A 156 46.55 -53.72 -9.98
C PRO A 156 45.89 -52.42 -10.45
N GLU A 157 46.42 -51.27 -10.04
CA GLU A 157 45.84 -49.94 -10.36
C GLU A 157 45.72 -49.65 -11.86
N ASP A 158 46.46 -50.39 -12.71
CA ASP A 158 46.43 -50.30 -14.18
C ASP A 158 45.21 -50.96 -14.85
N ILE A 159 44.44 -51.77 -14.13
CA ILE A 159 43.20 -52.32 -14.69
C ILE A 159 42.11 -51.29 -14.48
N GLY A 160 41.64 -50.68 -15.57
CA GLY A 160 40.60 -49.64 -15.61
C GLY A 160 39.19 -50.09 -15.20
N ILE A 161 39.07 -50.92 -14.17
CA ILE A 161 37.79 -51.25 -13.55
C ILE A 161 37.34 -50.00 -12.78
N PRO A 162 36.13 -49.48 -13.03
CA PRO A 162 35.63 -48.30 -12.34
C PRO A 162 35.61 -48.53 -10.83
N LYS A 163 36.36 -47.72 -10.08
CA LYS A 163 36.26 -47.69 -8.62
C LYS A 163 34.80 -47.34 -8.27
N PRO A 164 34.10 -48.12 -7.43
CA PRO A 164 32.76 -47.73 -6.99
C PRO A 164 32.88 -46.36 -6.33
N TYR A 165 32.11 -45.41 -6.83
CA TYR A 165 32.08 -44.10 -6.23
C TYR A 165 31.62 -44.27 -4.78
N GLY A 166 32.40 -43.77 -3.82
CA GLY A 166 32.06 -43.87 -2.40
C GLY A 166 30.76 -43.13 -2.06
N SER A 167 30.63 -42.62 -0.84
CA SER A 167 29.43 -41.90 -0.39
C SER A 167 29.00 -40.71 -1.27
N TYR A 168 29.86 -40.25 -2.18
CA TYR A 168 29.63 -39.16 -3.13
C TYR A 168 29.67 -39.65 -4.58
N ALA A 169 28.74 -40.53 -4.95
CA ALA A 169 28.58 -40.93 -6.34
C ALA A 169 28.19 -39.74 -7.22
N PRO A 170 28.80 -39.58 -8.42
CA PRO A 170 28.37 -38.59 -9.39
C PRO A 170 26.92 -38.91 -9.78
N PHE A 171 26.02 -38.07 -9.30
CA PHE A 171 24.59 -38.18 -9.53
C PHE A 171 24.27 -37.64 -10.93
N LYS A 172 23.52 -38.41 -11.72
CA LYS A 172 22.95 -37.90 -12.96
C LYS A 172 21.91 -36.84 -12.60
N PRO A 173 22.05 -35.57 -13.05
CA PRO A 173 21.04 -34.55 -12.79
C PRO A 173 19.68 -35.06 -13.24
N GLN A 174 18.67 -35.01 -12.35
CA GLN A 174 17.31 -35.36 -12.71
C GLN A 174 16.79 -34.39 -13.78
N GLU A 175 15.97 -34.91 -14.69
CA GLU A 175 15.28 -34.06 -15.65
C GLU A 175 14.43 -33.04 -14.89
N PRO A 176 14.52 -31.74 -15.26
CA PRO A 176 13.80 -30.69 -14.56
C PRO A 176 12.29 -30.98 -14.60
N GLY A 177 11.69 -31.16 -13.41
CA GLY A 177 10.27 -31.44 -13.29
C GLY A 177 9.40 -30.31 -13.83
N SER A 178 8.18 -30.64 -14.29
CA SER A 178 7.21 -29.69 -14.84
C SER A 178 6.99 -28.44 -13.95
N THR A 179 7.08 -28.62 -12.63
CA THR A 179 6.91 -27.57 -11.61
C THR A 179 8.03 -26.52 -11.60
N MET A 180 9.22 -26.81 -12.15
CA MET A 180 10.35 -25.87 -12.19
C MET A 180 10.07 -24.62 -13.03
N ARG A 181 9.07 -24.66 -13.92
CA ARG A 181 8.64 -23.49 -14.72
C ARG A 181 8.06 -22.36 -13.86
N HIS A 182 7.62 -22.65 -12.64
CA HIS A 182 7.04 -21.67 -11.72
C HIS A 182 8.07 -21.08 -10.74
N ILE A 183 9.29 -21.61 -10.69
CA ILE A 183 10.34 -21.15 -9.78
C ILE A 183 11.14 -20.05 -10.49
N ARG A 184 10.96 -18.80 -10.06
CA ARG A 184 11.77 -17.66 -10.53
C ARG A 184 13.03 -17.52 -9.68
N LYS A 185 14.19 -17.43 -10.31
CA LYS A 185 15.45 -17.14 -9.60
C LYS A 185 15.34 -15.75 -8.93
N PRO A 186 15.73 -15.60 -7.65
CA PRO A 186 15.75 -14.30 -7.00
C PRO A 186 16.74 -13.37 -7.70
N GLN A 187 16.39 -12.10 -7.86
CA GLN A 187 17.32 -11.10 -8.37
C GLN A 187 18.35 -10.78 -7.27
N PRO A 188 19.66 -10.94 -7.53
CA PRO A 188 20.68 -10.56 -6.57
C PRO A 188 20.60 -9.05 -6.34
N LYS A 189 20.57 -8.62 -5.08
CA LYS A 189 20.63 -7.20 -4.71
C LYS A 189 22.02 -6.67 -5.05
N GLU A 190 22.09 -5.49 -5.65
CA GLU A 190 23.36 -4.81 -5.89
C GLU A 190 24.05 -4.53 -4.55
N VAL A 191 25.30 -4.99 -4.43
CA VAL A 191 26.14 -4.69 -3.27
C VAL A 191 26.66 -3.27 -3.47
N VAL A 192 26.16 -2.34 -2.66
CA VAL A 192 26.73 -1.00 -2.56
C VAL A 192 28.05 -1.13 -1.79
N ILE A 193 29.17 -0.85 -2.46
CA ILE A 193 30.47 -0.65 -1.83
C ILE A 193 30.60 0.82 -1.47
#